data_AF-A0A7S1SBB6-F1
#
_entry.id   AF-A0A7S1SBB6-F1
#
_cell.length_a   1.000
_cell.length_b   1.000
_cell.length_c   1.000
_cell.angle_alpha   90.00
_cell.angle_beta   90.00
_cell.angle_gamma   90.00
#
_symmetry.space_group_name_H-M   'P 1'
#
loop_
_entity.id
_entity.type
_entity.pdbx_description
1 polymer ?
#
loop_
_entity_poly.entity_id
_entity_poly.type
_entity_poly.pdbx_seq_one_letter_code
_entity_poly.pdbx_strand_id
1 'polypeptide(L)'
;KPSRLGCGQGGGCLQGSAGRRGARMTGAPMAPGSMPPTYERDGWLFEAKTCPLWGSERIDELARDERLCKVPDMFCGDAALRIRHRPSGTLIELSAADAMRCCSWRPVAPAPLQQPPRADGGDGQ
;
A
#
# COMPACT_ATOMS: atom_id res chain seq x y z
N LYS A 1 -27.07 36.68 -16.92
CA LYS A 1 -27.60 35.63 -17.82
C LYS A 1 -27.25 34.27 -17.23
N PRO A 2 -28.21 33.56 -16.61
CA PRO A 2 -28.00 32.22 -16.08
C PRO A 2 -28.40 31.18 -17.12
N SER A 3 -27.63 30.09 -17.24
CA SER A 3 -28.11 28.87 -17.90
C SER A 3 -28.06 27.75 -16.88
N ARG A 4 -29.24 27.43 -16.37
CA ARG A 4 -29.59 26.17 -15.73
C ARG A 4 -29.65 25.09 -16.80
N LEU A 5 -29.09 23.93 -16.53
CA LEU A 5 -29.62 22.66 -17.02
C LEU A 5 -29.66 21.72 -15.83
N GLY A 6 -30.88 21.36 -15.44
CA GLY A 6 -31.15 20.24 -14.55
C GLY A 6 -31.79 19.10 -15.34
N CYS A 7 -31.86 17.94 -14.66
CA CYS A 7 -32.97 16.98 -14.57
C CYS A 7 -32.57 15.51 -14.81
N GLY A 8 -33.10 14.64 -13.95
CA GLY A 8 -33.09 13.18 -14.00
C GLY A 8 -32.43 12.58 -12.76
N GLN A 9 -33.07 12.41 -11.60
CA GLN A 9 -34.23 11.56 -11.28
C GLN A 9 -34.12 10.12 -11.83
N GLY A 10 -33.67 9.21 -10.97
CA GLY A 10 -33.84 7.76 -11.09
C GLY A 10 -33.89 7.19 -9.67
N GLY A 11 -35.10 6.79 -9.24
CA GLY A 11 -35.37 6.28 -7.91
C GLY A 11 -34.81 4.88 -7.65
N GLY A 12 -34.82 4.50 -6.38
CA GLY A 12 -34.43 3.18 -5.92
C GLY A 12 -34.36 3.11 -4.41
N CYS A 13 -35.53 3.11 -3.76
CA CYS A 13 -35.65 2.67 -2.37
C CYS A 13 -35.39 1.16 -2.30
N LEU A 14 -34.30 0.75 -1.65
CA LEU A 14 -34.24 -0.55 -0.98
C LEU A 14 -33.71 -0.33 0.43
N GLN A 15 -34.66 -0.38 1.35
CA GLN A 15 -34.48 -0.46 2.79
C GLN A 15 -34.11 -1.92 3.11
N GLY A 16 -32.95 -2.13 3.74
CA GLY A 16 -32.43 -3.45 4.07
C GLY A 16 -31.40 -3.37 5.18
N SER A 17 -31.91 -3.36 6.41
CA SER A 17 -31.36 -3.92 7.66
C SER A 17 -29.83 -3.94 7.89
N ALA A 18 -29.44 -3.15 8.90
CA ALA A 18 -28.37 -3.38 9.87
C ALA A 18 -27.27 -4.42 9.53
N GLY A 19 -26.06 -3.90 9.28
CA GLY A 19 -24.86 -4.73 9.27
C GLY A 19 -23.62 -3.86 9.08
N ARG A 20 -22.94 -3.56 10.20
CA ARG A 20 -21.57 -3.03 10.31
C ARG A 20 -21.16 -2.03 9.22
N ARG A 21 -21.15 -0.73 9.57
CA ARG A 21 -20.35 0.28 8.86
C ARG A 21 -18.87 -0.12 8.95
N GLY A 22 -18.41 -1.00 8.07
CA GLY A 22 -17.03 -1.03 7.65
C GLY A 22 -16.79 0.32 7.00
N ALA A 23 -16.03 1.18 7.66
CA ALA A 23 -15.53 2.40 7.07
C ALA A 23 -14.77 2.00 5.80
N ARG A 24 -15.42 2.13 4.64
CA ARG A 24 -14.71 2.13 3.36
C ARG A 24 -13.83 3.36 3.40
N MET A 25 -12.57 3.18 3.79
CA MET A 25 -11.52 4.15 3.49
C MET A 25 -11.33 4.14 1.98
N THR A 26 -12.19 4.85 1.25
CA THR A 26 -11.86 5.36 -0.07
C THR A 26 -10.92 6.54 0.15
N GLY A 27 -9.71 6.26 0.64
CA GLY A 27 -8.65 7.24 0.73
C GLY A 27 -8.22 7.56 -0.69
N ALA A 28 -8.67 8.69 -1.23
CA ALA A 28 -8.03 9.27 -2.40
C ALA A 28 -6.52 9.38 -2.12
N PRO A 29 -5.65 9.11 -3.11
CA PRO A 29 -4.21 9.27 -2.92
C PRO A 29 -3.96 10.69 -2.38
N MET A 30 -3.32 10.75 -1.21
CA MET A 30 -2.97 12.03 -0.59
C MET A 30 -2.15 12.86 -1.58
N ALA A 31 -2.51 14.15 -1.71
CA ALA A 31 -1.74 15.07 -2.52
C ALA A 31 -0.29 15.14 -1.98
N PRO A 32 0.73 15.21 -2.86
CA PRO A 32 2.11 15.38 -2.45
C PRO A 32 2.24 16.58 -1.50
N GLY A 33 2.78 16.37 -0.29
CA GLY A 33 2.95 17.41 0.72
C GLY A 33 1.78 17.63 1.69
N SER A 34 0.68 16.88 1.56
CA SER A 34 -0.37 16.89 2.60
C SER A 34 0.11 16.18 3.88
N MET A 35 -0.18 16.78 5.04
CA MET A 35 0.11 16.11 6.32
C MET A 35 -0.69 14.81 6.42
N PRO A 36 -0.09 13.75 6.96
CA PRO A 36 -0.77 12.48 7.14
C PRO A 36 -2.01 12.63 8.02
N PRO A 37 -3.08 11.86 7.77
CA PRO A 37 -4.23 11.85 8.66
C PRO A 37 -3.77 11.41 10.04
N THR A 38 -4.01 12.26 11.02
CA THR A 38 -3.83 11.95 12.43
C THR A 38 -5.18 11.65 13.05
N TYR A 39 -5.22 10.62 13.89
CA TYR A 39 -6.42 10.21 14.62
C TYR A 39 -6.06 10.06 16.09
N GLU A 40 -6.88 10.60 16.99
CA GLU A 40 -6.63 10.53 18.42
C GLU A 40 -7.83 9.92 19.16
N ARG A 41 -7.57 8.98 20.08
CA ARG A 41 -8.58 8.33 20.90
C ARG A 41 -7.97 7.78 22.19
N ASP A 42 -8.61 8.05 23.33
CA ASP A 42 -8.27 7.45 24.63
C ASP A 42 -6.77 7.57 25.00
N GLY A 43 -6.16 8.72 24.70
CA GLY A 43 -4.74 8.98 24.93
C GLY A 43 -3.78 8.41 23.87
N TRP A 44 -4.30 7.70 22.86
CA TRP A 44 -3.53 7.17 21.73
C TRP A 44 -3.64 8.07 20.51
N LEU A 45 -2.48 8.42 19.94
CA LEU A 45 -2.32 9.14 18.68
C LEU A 45 -1.87 8.16 17.60
N PHE A 46 -2.60 8.11 16.50
CA PHE A 46 -2.34 7.29 15.32
C PHE A 46 -1.97 8.20 14.16
N GLU A 47 -0.82 7.95 13.53
CA GLU A 47 -0.31 8.76 12.42
C GLU A 47 0.15 7.84 11.29
N ALA A 48 -0.37 8.06 10.08
CA ALA A 48 -0.04 7.25 8.91
C ALA A 48 0.73 8.07 7.88
N LYS A 49 2.05 7.94 7.85
CA LYS A 49 2.90 8.59 6.85
C LYS A 49 2.84 7.84 5.53
N THR A 50 2.18 8.41 4.54
CA THR A 50 2.20 7.92 3.16
C THR A 50 3.29 8.65 2.37
N CYS A 51 4.12 7.91 1.65
CA CYS A 51 5.16 8.47 0.80
C CYS A 51 5.12 7.86 -0.60
N PRO A 52 5.66 8.56 -1.61
CA PRO A 52 5.89 7.97 -2.91
C PRO A 52 6.78 6.72 -2.83
N LEU A 53 6.71 5.91 -3.89
CA LEU A 53 7.65 4.82 -4.11
C LEU A 53 9.08 5.35 -4.16
N TRP A 54 10.02 4.55 -3.64
CA TRP A 54 11.43 4.86 -3.83
C TRP A 54 11.84 4.68 -5.28
N GLY A 55 12.75 5.55 -5.74
CA GLY A 55 13.44 5.37 -7.00
C GLY A 55 14.40 4.18 -6.94
N SER A 56 14.77 3.67 -8.11
CA SER A 56 15.66 2.51 -8.26
C SER A 56 17.00 2.71 -7.56
N GLU A 57 17.61 3.89 -7.66
CA GLU A 57 18.90 4.19 -7.04
C GLU A 57 18.89 3.93 -5.52
N ARG A 58 17.87 4.43 -4.83
CA ARG A 58 17.71 4.27 -3.38
C ARG A 58 17.35 2.83 -2.99
N ILE A 59 16.64 2.12 -3.86
CA ILE A 59 16.34 0.69 -3.68
C ILE A 59 17.63 -0.14 -3.80
N ASP A 60 18.48 0.16 -4.78
CA ASP A 60 19.74 -0.54 -5.01
C ASP A 60 20.73 -0.28 -3.87
N GLU A 61 20.76 0.95 -3.33
CA GLU A 61 21.52 1.29 -2.13
C GLU A 61 21.06 0.46 -0.92
N LEU A 62 19.74 0.45 -0.63
CA LEU A 62 19.20 -0.37 0.47
C LEU A 62 19.53 -1.85 0.30
N ALA A 63 19.36 -2.39 -0.90
CA ALA A 63 19.64 -3.79 -1.20
C ALA A 63 21.11 -4.14 -0.94
N ARG A 64 22.03 -3.24 -1.30
CA ARG A 64 23.46 -3.40 -1.06
C ARG A 64 23.80 -3.33 0.42
N ASP A 65 23.32 -2.30 1.12
CA ASP A 65 23.66 -2.02 2.51
C ASP A 65 23.16 -3.12 3.46
N GLU A 66 21.93 -3.56 3.24
CA GLU A 66 21.27 -4.59 4.05
C GLU A 66 21.50 -6.02 3.51
N ARG A 67 22.35 -6.16 2.46
CA ARG A 67 22.69 -7.43 1.79
C ARG A 67 21.47 -8.26 1.40
N LEU A 68 20.46 -7.59 0.86
CA LEU A 68 19.18 -8.19 0.50
C LEU A 68 19.27 -8.84 -0.87
N CYS A 69 18.68 -10.02 -1.00
CA CYS A 69 18.61 -10.73 -2.28
C CYS A 69 17.62 -10.08 -3.27
N LYS A 70 16.64 -9.34 -2.75
CA LYS A 70 15.62 -8.61 -3.51
C LYS A 70 15.07 -7.48 -2.65
N VAL A 71 14.40 -6.50 -3.27
CA VAL A 71 13.51 -5.49 -2.66
C VAL A 71 12.17 -5.56 -3.41
N PRO A 72 10.99 -5.33 -2.78
CA PRO A 72 9.72 -5.30 -3.51
C PRO A 72 9.70 -4.23 -4.61
N ASP A 73 9.13 -4.54 -5.77
CA ASP A 73 9.08 -3.60 -6.91
C ASP A 73 8.29 -2.32 -6.58
N MET A 74 7.29 -2.42 -5.70
CA MET A 74 6.54 -1.30 -5.14
C MET A 74 6.95 -1.08 -3.69
N PHE A 75 8.10 -0.43 -3.48
CA PHE A 75 8.63 -0.16 -2.15
C PHE A 75 8.41 1.29 -1.69
N CYS A 76 7.57 1.47 -0.67
CA CYS A 76 7.33 2.76 -0.02
C CYS A 76 8.23 2.92 1.21
N GLY A 77 9.55 3.00 1.04
CA GLY A 77 10.49 2.85 2.17
C GLY A 77 10.37 3.92 3.27
N ASP A 78 9.86 5.11 2.97
CA ASP A 78 9.61 6.18 3.96
C ASP A 78 8.22 6.13 4.59
N ALA A 79 7.36 5.19 4.15
CA ALA A 79 6.03 5.01 4.71
C ALA A 79 6.12 4.37 6.09
N ALA A 80 5.29 4.88 7.00
CA ALA A 80 5.25 4.40 8.38
C ALA A 80 3.86 4.56 8.99
N LEU A 81 3.51 3.64 9.88
CA LEU A 81 2.40 3.78 10.82
C LEU A 81 2.97 3.99 12.22
N ARG A 82 2.61 5.10 12.87
CA ARG A 82 3.00 5.41 14.25
C ARG A 82 1.79 5.38 15.16
N ILE A 83 1.96 4.74 16.31
CA ILE A 83 0.96 4.62 17.36
C ILE A 83 1.62 5.06 18.66
N ARG A 84 1.22 6.21 19.20
CA ARG A 84 1.81 6.81 20.39
C ARG A 84 0.79 6.94 21.52
N HIS A 85 1.09 6.39 22.69
CA HIS A 85 0.31 6.64 23.90
C HIS A 85 0.87 7.87 24.61
N ARG A 86 0.15 8.99 24.58
CA ARG A 86 0.62 10.27 25.16
C ARG A 86 0.97 10.17 26.65
N PRO A 87 0.17 9.52 27.51
CA PRO A 87 0.45 9.49 28.95
C PRO A 87 1.71 8.70 29.32
N SER A 88 1.93 7.53 28.71
CA SER A 88 3.11 6.69 29.01
C SER A 88 4.32 7.01 28.16
N GLY A 89 4.15 7.77 27.07
CA GLY A 89 5.20 8.02 26.08
C GLY A 89 5.50 6.82 25.17
N THR A 90 4.77 5.71 25.30
CA THR A 90 4.97 4.51 24.48
C THR A 90 4.78 4.83 23.00
N LEU A 91 5.71 4.39 22.16
CA LEU A 91 5.67 4.54 20.71
C LEU A 91 5.85 3.16 20.05
N ILE A 92 4.90 2.83 19.17
CA ILE A 92 5.00 1.69 18.26
C ILE A 92 5.08 2.27 16.85
N GLU A 93 6.14 1.93 16.13
CA GLU A 93 6.35 2.34 14.74
C GLU A 93 6.50 1.10 13.85
N LEU A 94 5.71 1.06 12.78
CA LEU A 94 5.82 0.06 11.72
C LEU A 94 6.28 0.77 10.46
N SER A 95 7.54 0.56 10.06
CA SER A 95 8.12 1.18 8.87
C SER A 95 8.46 0.11 7.82
N ALA A 96 8.35 0.49 6.54
CA ALA A 96 8.71 -0.40 5.43
C ALA A 96 10.22 -0.69 5.41
N ALA A 97 11.05 0.31 5.72
CA ALA A 97 12.51 0.14 5.79
C ALA A 97 12.92 -0.85 6.90
N ASP A 98 12.36 -0.73 8.10
CA ASP A 98 12.74 -1.64 9.20
C ASP A 98 12.24 -3.06 8.98
N ALA A 99 11.10 -3.23 8.28
CA ALA A 99 10.64 -4.55 7.85
C ALA A 99 11.66 -5.25 6.93
N MET A 100 12.38 -4.51 6.09
CA MET A 100 13.44 -5.07 5.24
C MET A 100 14.68 -5.46 6.03
N ARG A 101 15.04 -4.69 7.07
CA ARG A 101 16.21 -4.94 7.94
C ARG A 101 16.04 -6.10 8.88
N CYS A 102 14.85 -6.19 9.49
CA CYS A 102 14.55 -7.17 10.53
C CYS A 102 14.23 -8.56 9.97
N CYS A 103 13.92 -8.66 8.67
CA CYS A 103 13.52 -9.92 8.08
C CYS A 103 14.68 -10.60 7.38
N SER A 104 14.86 -11.89 7.70
CA SER A 104 15.41 -12.90 6.80
C SER A 104 14.50 -13.05 5.57
N TRP A 105 14.19 -11.96 4.88
CA TRP A 105 13.24 -11.95 3.80
C TRP A 105 13.79 -12.80 2.67
N ARG A 106 13.17 -13.96 2.48
CA ARG A 106 13.45 -14.89 1.39
C ARG A 106 12.22 -14.86 0.49
N PRO A 107 12.27 -14.16 -0.66
CA PRO A 107 11.17 -14.24 -1.61
C PRO A 107 10.99 -15.70 -2.01
N VAL A 108 9.74 -16.13 -2.16
CA VAL A 108 9.44 -17.47 -2.66
C VAL A 108 10.06 -17.59 -4.06
N ALA A 109 10.78 -18.68 -4.31
CA ALA A 109 11.35 -18.94 -5.62
C ALA A 109 10.21 -18.87 -6.67
N PRO A 110 10.41 -18.16 -7.80
CA PRO A 110 9.40 -18.11 -8.84
C PRO A 110 9.03 -19.52 -9.28
N ALA A 111 7.76 -19.75 -9.57
CA ALA A 111 7.32 -21.01 -10.15
C ALA A 111 8.14 -21.28 -11.42
N PRO A 112 8.59 -22.53 -11.66
CA PRO A 112 9.33 -22.84 -12.87
C PRO A 112 8.48 -22.43 -14.07
N LEU A 113 9.05 -21.57 -14.92
CA LEU A 113 8.43 -21.19 -16.18
C LEU A 113 8.12 -22.48 -16.93
N GLN A 114 6.84 -22.69 -17.28
CA GLN A 114 6.49 -23.79 -18.17
C GLN A 114 7.34 -23.61 -19.42
N GLN A 115 8.14 -24.63 -19.74
CA GLN A 115 8.94 -24.63 -20.96
C GLN A 115 7.99 -24.29 -22.12
N PRO A 116 8.36 -23.34 -22.99
CA PRO A 116 7.58 -23.11 -24.19
C PRO A 116 7.43 -24.47 -24.90
N PRO A 117 6.22 -24.84 -25.35
CA PRO A 117 6.02 -26.10 -26.04
C PRO A 117 7.05 -26.16 -27.17
N ARG A 118 7.85 -27.23 -27.18
CA ARG A 118 8.77 -27.48 -28.28
C ARG A 118 7.94 -27.42 -29.56
N ALA A 119 8.40 -26.63 -30.52
CA ALA A 119 7.90 -26.69 -31.87
C ALA A 119 8.36 -28.02 -32.49
N ASP A 120 7.77 -29.13 -32.04
CA ASP A 120 7.82 -30.39 -32.76
C ASP A 120 6.82 -30.25 -33.91
N GLY A 121 7.30 -29.63 -34.98
CA GLY A 121 6.67 -29.59 -36.29
C GLY A 121 7.63 -30.17 -37.32
N GLY A 122 8.12 -31.38 -37.04
CA GLY A 122 8.69 -32.22 -38.07
C GLY A 122 7.57 -32.83 -38.90
N ASP A 123 7.28 -32.24 -40.05
CA ASP A 123 6.78 -32.96 -41.23
C ASP A 123 7.91 -32.77 -42.27
N GLY A 124 8.65 -33.78 -42.71
CA GLY A 124 8.16 -35.11 -43.05
C GLY A 124 7.61 -35.16 -44.47
N GLN A 125 8.17 -34.41 -45.43
CA GLN A 125 8.25 -34.79 -46.85
C GLN A 125 9.20 -33.92 -47.67
#